data_AF-A0A1Q5XF52-F1
#
_entry.id   AF-A0A1Q5XF52-F1
#
_cell.length_a   1.000
_cell.length_b   1.000
_cell.length_c   1.000
_cell.angle_alpha   90.00
_cell.angle_beta   90.00
_cell.angle_gamma   90.00
#
_symmetry.space_group_name_H-M   'P 1'
#
loop_
_entity.id
_entity.type
_entity.pdbx_description
1 polymer ?
#
loop_
_entity_poly.entity_id
_entity_poly.type
_entity_poly.pdbx_seq_one_letter_code
_entity_poly.pdbx_strand_id
1 'polypeptide(L)'
;MKKSIISTLSALILISATPALAASSFSDVPESNWAAPAITFMVDKQAVSGYADGTFKPGKPVTKAEFIHMFHTLLPNIGGTANNPPNFVDLKGNWAAKDFNAVFGAHGWELTDHFSSDYKKAYLAPDKQLTRWDVAIITGVLTMDTLFSDTQSNSVDEPKKVLDTIGQFKDIKKRPAVGLEMAGMYTPVILTEDYGNGDSYAGDAENIKALAIYTVISNDIMGGANGKFRPTDKVTRAEAVTILQRVYTASENK
;
A
#
# COMPACT_ATOMS: atom_id res chain seq x y z
N MET A 1 51.63 -44.11 30.21
CA MET A 1 50.84 -42.86 30.29
C MET A 1 50.13 -42.64 28.95
N LYS A 2 48.78 -42.58 29.00
CA LYS A 2 47.78 -41.86 28.16
C LYS A 2 48.15 -41.56 26.67
N LYS A 3 47.45 -42.15 25.68
CA LYS A 3 46.12 -41.77 25.10
C LYS A 3 46.18 -40.41 24.38
N SER A 4 45.72 -40.15 23.14
CA SER A 4 44.82 -40.82 22.20
C SER A 4 44.95 -40.21 20.79
N ILE A 5 44.55 -40.97 19.77
CA ILE A 5 44.32 -40.55 18.37
C ILE A 5 43.12 -39.59 18.32
N ILE A 6 43.27 -38.41 17.72
CA ILE A 6 42.18 -37.48 17.43
C ILE A 6 41.65 -37.82 16.03
N SER A 7 40.52 -38.52 15.98
CA SER A 7 39.73 -38.73 14.76
C SER A 7 38.73 -37.57 14.64
N THR A 8 38.87 -36.76 13.61
CA THR A 8 37.88 -35.73 13.26
C THR A 8 36.64 -36.38 12.67
N LEU A 9 35.53 -36.32 13.41
CA LEU A 9 34.21 -36.72 12.95
C LEU A 9 33.55 -35.51 12.27
N SER A 10 33.56 -35.47 10.93
CA SER A 10 32.78 -34.51 10.16
C SER A 10 31.31 -34.93 10.18
N ALA A 11 30.46 -34.20 10.90
CA ALA A 11 29.02 -34.37 10.87
C ALA A 11 28.46 -33.64 9.63
N LEU A 12 27.95 -34.42 8.67
CA LEU A 12 27.21 -33.92 7.53
C LEU A 12 25.76 -33.62 7.98
N ILE A 13 25.40 -32.34 8.07
CA ILE A 13 24.01 -31.94 8.35
C ILE A 13 23.22 -32.07 7.05
N LEU A 14 22.40 -33.11 6.95
CA LEU A 14 21.36 -33.22 5.93
C LEU A 14 20.22 -32.26 6.29
N ILE A 15 20.15 -31.12 5.60
CA ILE A 15 18.96 -30.26 5.65
C ILE A 15 17.91 -30.92 4.75
N SER A 16 17.01 -31.70 5.33
CA SER A 16 15.78 -32.10 4.67
C SER A 16 14.85 -30.88 4.60
N ALA A 17 14.75 -30.25 3.43
CA ALA A 17 13.70 -29.28 3.16
C ALA A 17 12.37 -30.03 3.04
N THR A 18 11.54 -29.98 4.08
CA THR A 18 10.15 -30.39 3.97
C THR A 18 9.38 -29.34 3.17
N PRO A 19 8.67 -29.72 2.08
CA PRO A 19 7.81 -28.78 1.38
C PRO A 19 6.69 -28.30 2.30
N ALA A 20 6.38 -27.01 2.19
CA ALA A 20 5.45 -26.27 3.02
C ALA A 20 4.03 -26.86 2.97
N LEU A 21 3.49 -27.19 4.14
CA LEU A 21 2.05 -27.24 4.39
C LEU A 21 1.64 -25.85 4.90
N ALA A 22 1.10 -25.03 4.01
CA ALA A 22 0.45 -23.76 4.36
C ALA A 22 -1.02 -24.01 4.71
N ALA A 23 -1.53 -23.19 5.64
CA ALA A 23 -2.84 -23.23 6.31
C ALA A 23 -2.99 -24.15 7.54
N SER A 24 -2.12 -23.96 8.55
CA SER A 24 -2.51 -23.85 9.99
C SER A 24 -1.36 -23.24 10.83
N SER A 25 -0.55 -22.34 10.25
CA SER A 25 0.82 -22.13 10.72
C SER A 25 0.96 -21.15 11.89
N PHE A 26 -0.01 -20.26 12.08
CA PHE A 26 0.09 -19.22 13.09
C PHE A 26 -0.86 -19.48 14.25
N SER A 27 -0.34 -19.47 15.47
CA SER A 27 -1.11 -19.79 16.68
C SER A 27 -2.23 -18.79 16.98
N ASP A 28 -2.18 -17.60 16.39
CA ASP A 28 -3.14 -16.51 16.54
C ASP A 28 -4.03 -16.29 15.30
N VAL A 29 -3.99 -17.21 14.33
CA VAL A 29 -4.84 -17.18 13.13
C VAL A 29 -5.53 -18.55 12.97
N PRO A 30 -6.66 -18.79 13.67
CA PRO A 30 -7.44 -19.99 13.44
C PRO A 30 -8.02 -19.99 12.02
N GLU A 31 -8.37 -21.16 11.48
CA GLU A 31 -8.98 -21.29 10.14
C GLU A 31 -10.28 -20.49 9.99
N SER A 32 -11.02 -20.30 11.09
CA SER A 32 -12.24 -19.49 11.12
C SER A 32 -11.98 -17.97 11.10
N ASN A 33 -10.73 -17.53 11.16
CA ASN A 33 -10.38 -16.12 11.03
C ASN A 33 -10.67 -15.65 9.61
N TRP A 34 -11.40 -14.54 9.48
CA TRP A 34 -11.80 -13.97 8.18
C TRP A 34 -10.62 -13.68 7.24
N ALA A 35 -9.43 -13.39 7.79
CA ALA A 35 -8.23 -13.09 7.01
C ALA A 35 -7.37 -14.33 6.72
N ALA A 36 -7.70 -15.51 7.28
CA ALA A 36 -6.89 -16.71 7.12
C ALA A 36 -6.60 -17.06 5.64
N PRO A 37 -7.58 -16.98 4.70
CA PRO A 37 -7.30 -17.24 3.29
C PRO A 37 -6.31 -16.25 2.66
N ALA A 38 -6.44 -14.96 2.99
CA ALA A 38 -5.55 -13.91 2.48
C ALA A 38 -4.14 -14.03 3.06
N ILE A 39 -4.03 -14.37 4.34
CA ILE A 39 -2.75 -14.60 5.03
C ILE A 39 -2.03 -15.78 4.38
N THR A 40 -2.70 -16.92 4.21
CA THR A 40 -2.13 -18.11 3.54
C THR A 40 -1.65 -17.75 2.14
N PHE A 41 -2.51 -17.10 1.34
CA PHE A 41 -2.15 -16.69 -0.01
C PHE A 41 -0.89 -15.80 -0.06
N MET A 42 -0.81 -14.78 0.81
CA MET A 42 0.32 -13.87 0.83
C MET A 42 1.62 -14.53 1.34
N VAL A 43 1.51 -15.52 2.24
CA VAL A 43 2.65 -16.34 2.67
C VAL A 43 3.13 -17.23 1.53
N ASP A 44 2.23 -17.85 0.78
CA ASP A 44 2.57 -18.70 -0.39
C ASP A 44 3.25 -17.89 -1.50
N LYS A 45 2.84 -16.63 -1.66
CA LYS A 45 3.50 -15.65 -2.54
C LYS A 45 4.80 -15.09 -1.98
N GLN A 46 5.20 -15.51 -0.77
CA GLN A 46 6.37 -15.02 -0.04
C GLN A 46 6.36 -13.50 0.22
N ALA A 47 5.19 -12.86 0.09
CA ALA A 47 5.03 -11.42 0.26
C ALA A 47 4.93 -11.00 1.73
N VAL A 48 4.58 -11.94 2.63
CA VAL A 48 4.52 -11.71 4.07
C VAL A 48 4.98 -12.95 4.83
N SER A 49 5.56 -12.74 6.01
CA SER A 49 5.86 -13.80 6.96
C SER A 49 5.26 -13.50 8.33
N GLY A 50 5.13 -14.52 9.18
CA GLY A 50 4.88 -14.35 10.60
C GLY A 50 6.14 -13.99 11.38
N TYR A 51 6.01 -14.01 12.70
CA TYR A 51 7.06 -13.73 13.66
C TYR A 51 7.72 -15.04 14.12
N ALA A 52 8.92 -14.92 14.69
CA ALA A 52 9.68 -16.07 15.21
C ALA A 52 8.97 -16.81 16.37
N ASP A 53 8.01 -16.15 17.03
CA ASP A 53 7.16 -16.71 18.08
C ASP A 53 6.01 -17.58 17.55
N GLY A 54 5.92 -17.77 16.22
CA GLY A 54 4.86 -18.56 15.59
C GLY A 54 3.54 -17.82 15.42
N THR A 55 3.51 -16.50 15.64
CA THR A 55 2.31 -15.67 15.44
C THR A 55 2.35 -14.87 14.14
N PHE A 56 1.20 -14.42 13.66
CA PHE A 56 1.07 -13.47 12.53
C PHE A 56 0.82 -12.03 13.00
N LYS A 57 0.20 -11.86 14.18
CA LYS A 57 -0.26 -10.60 14.77
C LYS A 57 -1.25 -9.87 13.86
N PRO A 58 -2.41 -10.48 13.53
CA PRO A 58 -3.34 -9.96 12.53
C PRO A 58 -3.84 -8.55 12.84
N GLY A 59 -3.99 -8.20 14.13
CA GLY A 59 -4.44 -6.87 14.58
C GLY A 59 -3.34 -5.81 14.72
N LYS A 60 -2.07 -6.12 14.45
CA LYS A 60 -0.98 -5.12 14.54
C LYS A 60 -1.10 -4.15 13.36
N PRO A 61 -1.05 -2.82 13.58
CA PRO A 61 -0.95 -1.85 12.49
C PRO A 61 0.29 -2.06 11.61
N VAL A 62 0.16 -1.88 10.30
CA VAL A 62 1.28 -1.96 9.36
C VAL A 62 1.99 -0.62 9.21
N THR A 63 3.31 -0.66 9.06
CA THR A 63 4.09 0.52 8.64
C THR A 63 4.07 0.68 7.12
N LYS A 64 4.44 1.89 6.63
CA LYS A 64 4.59 2.15 5.19
C LYS A 64 5.61 1.21 4.55
N ALA A 65 6.75 0.98 5.21
CA ALA A 65 7.77 0.04 4.74
C ALA A 65 7.26 -1.40 4.65
N GLU A 66 6.54 -1.89 5.68
CA GLU A 66 5.94 -3.22 5.64
C GLU A 66 4.94 -3.34 4.48
N PHE A 67 4.09 -2.34 4.28
CA PHE A 67 3.10 -2.36 3.19
C PHE A 67 3.73 -2.34 1.80
N ILE A 68 4.73 -1.48 1.57
CA ILE A 68 5.43 -1.37 0.29
C ILE A 68 6.24 -2.64 -0.02
N HIS A 69 6.86 -3.26 0.98
CA HIS A 69 7.52 -4.55 0.80
C HIS A 69 6.55 -5.65 0.36
N MET A 70 5.38 -5.76 1.01
CA MET A 70 4.34 -6.71 0.63
C MET A 70 3.83 -6.44 -0.80
N PHE A 71 3.60 -5.17 -1.15
CA PHE A 71 3.14 -4.77 -2.48
C PHE A 71 4.17 -5.13 -3.56
N HIS A 72 5.43 -4.71 -3.40
CA HIS A 72 6.49 -4.95 -4.38
C HIS A 72 6.76 -6.43 -4.60
N THR A 73 6.73 -7.23 -3.53
CA THR A 73 6.94 -8.69 -3.64
C THR A 73 5.80 -9.35 -4.39
N LEU A 74 4.55 -8.92 -4.16
CA LEU A 74 3.37 -9.48 -4.80
C LEU A 74 3.22 -9.05 -6.27
N LEU A 75 3.56 -7.80 -6.56
CA LEU A 75 3.33 -7.13 -7.85
C LEU A 75 4.64 -6.48 -8.35
N PRO A 76 5.68 -7.28 -8.66
CA PRO A 76 7.03 -6.78 -8.94
C PRO A 76 7.14 -5.95 -10.23
N ASN A 77 6.12 -6.02 -11.10
CA ASN A 77 6.06 -5.29 -12.35
C ASN A 77 5.32 -3.95 -12.23
N ILE A 78 4.76 -3.62 -11.06
CA ILE A 78 4.09 -2.35 -10.81
C ILE A 78 5.06 -1.38 -10.12
N GLY A 79 5.20 -0.20 -10.71
CA GLY A 79 6.16 0.82 -10.31
C GLY A 79 7.04 1.23 -11.50
N GLY A 80 8.26 1.66 -11.20
CA GLY A 80 9.23 2.06 -12.21
C GLY A 80 10.26 3.05 -11.69
N THR A 81 11.37 3.16 -12.40
CA THR A 81 12.42 4.14 -12.11
C THR A 81 12.06 5.50 -12.72
N ALA A 82 12.05 6.57 -11.93
CA ALA A 82 12.06 7.91 -12.50
C ALA A 82 13.45 8.24 -13.06
N ASN A 83 13.48 9.05 -14.13
CA ASN A 83 14.72 9.60 -14.67
C ASN A 83 15.45 10.52 -13.69
N ASN A 84 14.72 11.07 -12.69
CA ASN A 84 15.27 11.91 -11.63
C ASN A 84 14.37 11.81 -10.38
N PRO A 85 14.48 10.75 -9.55
CA PRO A 85 13.65 10.62 -8.35
C PRO A 85 13.99 11.72 -7.31
N PRO A 86 13.08 12.04 -6.37
CA PRO A 86 13.40 12.95 -5.28
C PRO A 86 14.54 12.38 -4.44
N ASN A 87 15.30 13.25 -3.79
CA ASN A 87 16.31 12.82 -2.82
C ASN A 87 15.63 12.41 -1.51
N PHE A 88 15.24 11.14 -1.41
CA PHE A 88 14.62 10.55 -0.22
C PHE A 88 15.65 10.35 0.89
N VAL A 89 15.65 11.26 1.87
CA VAL A 89 16.70 11.31 2.90
C VAL A 89 16.54 10.19 3.93
N ASP A 90 15.29 9.84 4.26
CA ASP A 90 14.91 8.87 5.28
C ASP A 90 14.93 7.40 4.81
N LEU A 91 15.23 7.16 3.52
CA LEU A 91 15.48 5.81 3.01
C LEU A 91 16.93 5.35 3.18
N LYS A 92 17.87 6.24 3.48
CA LYS A 92 19.29 5.87 3.62
C LYS A 92 19.48 4.90 4.78
N GLY A 93 19.88 3.66 4.46
CA GLY A 93 20.06 2.59 5.43
C GLY A 93 18.76 1.92 5.89
N ASN A 94 17.60 2.28 5.31
CA ASN A 94 16.34 1.61 5.59
C ASN A 94 16.27 0.26 4.85
N TRP A 95 15.75 -0.78 5.51
CA TRP A 95 15.68 -2.14 4.96
C TRP A 95 14.77 -2.25 3.72
N ALA A 96 13.73 -1.41 3.63
CA ALA A 96 12.78 -1.38 2.53
C ALA A 96 13.18 -0.41 1.41
N ALA A 97 14.38 0.19 1.46
CA ALA A 97 14.81 1.20 0.50
C ALA A 97 14.75 0.71 -0.96
N LYS A 98 15.07 -0.58 -1.19
CA LYS A 98 14.96 -1.19 -2.53
C LYS A 98 13.51 -1.20 -3.01
N ASP A 99 12.57 -1.57 -2.13
CA ASP A 99 11.15 -1.66 -2.47
C ASP A 99 10.57 -0.29 -2.76
N PHE A 100 10.89 0.71 -1.93
CA PHE A 100 10.51 2.10 -2.21
C PHE A 100 11.08 2.60 -3.54
N ASN A 101 12.36 2.37 -3.83
CA ASN A 101 12.95 2.82 -5.10
C ASN A 101 12.30 2.14 -6.33
N ALA A 102 11.90 0.87 -6.20
CA ALA A 102 11.23 0.14 -7.28
C ALA A 102 9.79 0.63 -7.49
N VAL A 103 9.04 0.81 -6.41
CA VAL A 103 7.60 1.12 -6.46
C VAL A 103 7.33 2.62 -6.63
N PHE A 104 8.09 3.47 -5.92
CA PHE A 104 7.83 4.92 -5.85
C PHE A 104 8.68 5.71 -6.84
N GLY A 105 9.59 5.10 -7.61
CA GLY A 105 10.45 5.87 -8.50
C GLY A 105 9.65 6.80 -9.42
N ALA A 106 8.72 6.26 -10.21
CA ALA A 106 7.85 7.02 -11.11
C ALA A 106 6.80 7.89 -10.39
N HIS A 107 6.39 7.51 -9.18
CA HIS A 107 5.32 8.15 -8.39
C HIS A 107 5.84 8.89 -7.14
N GLY A 108 7.12 9.27 -7.19
CA GLY A 108 7.84 9.74 -6.00
C GLY A 108 7.30 11.07 -5.51
N TRP A 109 6.78 11.90 -6.41
CA TRP A 109 6.23 13.20 -6.09
C TRP A 109 4.87 13.08 -5.37
N GLU A 110 4.01 12.18 -5.84
CA GLU A 110 2.64 11.98 -5.37
C GLU A 110 2.60 11.29 -4.00
N LEU A 111 3.53 10.36 -3.76
CA LEU A 111 3.56 9.52 -2.56
C LEU A 111 4.57 9.97 -1.49
N THR A 112 5.25 11.10 -1.74
CA THR A 112 6.07 11.79 -0.72
C THR A 112 5.21 12.25 0.45
N ASP A 113 5.66 11.98 1.67
CA ASP A 113 4.95 12.40 2.89
C ASP A 113 5.17 13.89 3.15
N HIS A 114 6.41 14.37 3.02
CA HIS A 114 6.72 15.80 3.02
C HIS A 114 8.03 16.13 2.29
N PHE A 115 8.13 17.38 1.85
CA PHE A 115 9.36 17.97 1.32
C PHE A 115 9.97 18.94 2.33
N SER A 116 11.29 19.14 2.27
CA SER A 116 11.91 20.30 2.92
C SER A 116 11.38 21.60 2.29
N SER A 117 11.46 22.71 3.03
CA SER A 117 11.00 24.02 2.57
C SER A 117 11.67 24.50 1.27
N ASP A 118 12.87 24.01 0.96
CA ASP A 118 13.59 24.30 -0.28
C ASP A 118 13.37 23.26 -1.39
N TYR A 119 12.48 22.28 -1.16
CA TYR A 119 12.15 21.17 -2.06
C TYR A 119 13.33 20.27 -2.47
N LYS A 120 14.49 20.39 -1.81
CA LYS A 120 15.70 19.61 -2.14
C LYS A 120 15.74 18.24 -1.46
N LYS A 121 14.89 18.03 -0.45
CA LYS A 121 14.81 16.77 0.31
C LYS A 121 13.36 16.31 0.33
N ALA A 122 13.17 15.02 0.12
CA ALA A 122 11.90 14.35 0.26
C ALA A 122 11.98 13.32 1.39
N TYR A 123 10.83 13.06 1.99
CA TYR A 123 10.68 12.14 3.12
C TYR A 123 9.48 11.25 2.85
N LEU A 124 9.67 9.94 2.94
CA LEU A 124 8.61 8.95 2.72
C LEU A 124 7.94 8.50 4.02
N ALA A 125 8.59 8.69 5.16
CA ALA A 125 8.18 8.21 6.48
C ALA A 125 7.96 6.68 6.51
N PRO A 126 9.01 5.86 6.28
CA PRO A 126 8.89 4.40 6.16
C PRO A 126 8.27 3.72 7.40
N ASP A 127 8.51 4.25 8.60
CA ASP A 127 8.00 3.66 9.85
C ASP A 127 6.61 4.20 10.26
N LYS A 128 6.01 5.10 9.48
CA LYS A 128 4.66 5.62 9.72
C LYS A 128 3.66 4.47 9.67
N GLN A 129 2.85 4.32 10.72
CA GLN A 129 1.71 3.42 10.69
C GLN A 129 0.64 3.96 9.75
N LEU A 130 0.26 3.17 8.76
CA LEU A 130 -0.65 3.60 7.71
C LEU A 130 -2.09 3.68 8.20
N THR A 131 -2.77 4.74 7.80
CA THR A 131 -4.23 4.81 7.88
C THR A 131 -4.86 4.17 6.64
N ARG A 132 -6.18 3.95 6.69
CA ARG A 132 -6.96 3.51 5.51
C ARG A 132 -6.84 4.51 4.36
N TRP A 133 -6.69 5.79 4.67
CA TRP A 133 -6.44 6.83 3.67
C TRP A 133 -5.09 6.66 2.99
N ASP A 134 -4.02 6.46 3.77
CA ASP A 134 -2.68 6.26 3.22
C ASP A 134 -2.66 5.04 2.28
N VAL A 135 -3.27 3.91 2.69
CA VAL A 135 -3.33 2.69 1.89
C VAL A 135 -4.15 2.87 0.61
N ALA A 136 -5.27 3.59 0.66
CA ALA A 136 -6.10 3.87 -0.51
C ALA A 136 -5.34 4.71 -1.54
N ILE A 137 -4.66 5.77 -1.10
CA ILE A 137 -3.85 6.62 -2.00
C ILE A 137 -2.69 5.83 -2.60
N ILE A 138 -1.88 5.16 -1.75
CA ILE A 138 -0.74 4.38 -2.24
C ILE A 138 -1.20 3.34 -3.26
N THR A 139 -2.20 2.54 -2.93
CA THR A 139 -2.68 1.47 -3.80
C THR A 139 -3.28 2.03 -5.08
N GLY A 140 -4.13 3.06 -4.99
CA GLY A 140 -4.77 3.67 -6.15
C GLY A 140 -3.76 4.32 -7.09
N VAL A 141 -2.82 5.13 -6.59
CA VAL A 141 -1.76 5.76 -7.40
C VAL A 141 -0.94 4.73 -8.15
N LEU A 142 -0.54 3.63 -7.48
CA LEU A 142 0.30 2.62 -8.10
C LEU A 142 -0.44 1.79 -9.17
N THR A 143 -1.76 1.74 -9.12
CA THR A 143 -2.56 0.80 -9.92
C THR A 143 -3.49 1.46 -10.93
N MET A 144 -3.82 2.75 -10.79
CA MET A 144 -4.80 3.43 -11.66
C MET A 144 -4.38 3.41 -13.14
N ASP A 145 -3.12 3.67 -13.43
CA ASP A 145 -2.61 3.76 -14.82
C ASP A 145 -2.08 2.44 -15.36
N THR A 146 -1.79 1.48 -14.47
CA THR A 146 -1.16 0.20 -14.84
C THR A 146 -2.18 -0.93 -14.92
N LEU A 147 -3.06 -1.02 -13.92
CA LEU A 147 -4.07 -2.06 -13.83
C LEU A 147 -5.44 -1.55 -14.23
N PHE A 148 -5.79 -0.29 -13.95
CA PHE A 148 -7.17 0.19 -14.08
C PHE A 148 -7.36 1.26 -15.15
N SER A 149 -6.48 1.27 -16.15
CA SER A 149 -6.37 2.27 -17.20
C SER A 149 -7.45 2.15 -18.27
N ASP A 150 -8.72 1.92 -17.91
CA ASP A 150 -9.84 1.95 -18.85
C ASP A 150 -10.01 3.40 -19.34
N THR A 151 -9.11 3.77 -20.25
CA THR A 151 -8.92 4.99 -21.04
C THR A 151 -9.54 6.25 -20.47
N GLN A 152 -8.67 7.17 -20.00
CA GLN A 152 -8.90 8.60 -19.80
C GLN A 152 -10.04 9.17 -20.66
N SER A 153 -11.27 9.08 -20.15
CA SER A 153 -12.37 9.83 -20.71
C SER A 153 -12.48 11.10 -19.92
N ASN A 154 -11.72 12.10 -20.37
CA ASN A 154 -11.78 13.54 -20.07
C ASN A 154 -13.19 14.16 -20.29
N SER A 155 -14.24 13.34 -20.20
CA SER A 155 -15.63 13.72 -20.17
C SER A 155 -15.95 14.39 -18.83
N VAL A 156 -16.80 15.41 -18.90
CA VAL A 156 -17.38 16.12 -17.75
C VAL A 156 -18.03 15.16 -16.71
N ASP A 157 -18.29 13.91 -17.10
CA ASP A 157 -18.87 12.86 -16.25
C ASP A 157 -17.88 12.21 -15.27
N GLU A 158 -16.58 12.18 -15.55
CA GLU A 158 -15.58 11.56 -14.68
C GLU A 158 -15.53 12.22 -13.27
N PRO A 159 -15.41 13.55 -13.14
CA PRO A 159 -15.46 14.22 -11.84
C PRO A 159 -16.74 13.94 -11.07
N LYS A 160 -17.88 13.89 -11.77
CA LYS A 160 -19.17 13.58 -11.16
C LYS A 160 -19.22 12.14 -10.66
N LYS A 161 -18.75 11.17 -11.45
CA LYS A 161 -18.66 9.76 -11.06
C LYS A 161 -17.76 9.58 -9.83
N VAL A 162 -16.59 10.23 -9.81
CA VAL A 162 -15.68 10.22 -8.65
C VAL A 162 -16.39 10.75 -7.41
N LEU A 163 -17.05 11.92 -7.50
CA LEU A 163 -17.76 12.54 -6.37
C LEU A 163 -18.99 11.76 -5.91
N ASP A 164 -19.71 11.11 -6.83
CA ASP A 164 -20.89 10.31 -6.51
C ASP A 164 -20.45 8.99 -5.82
N THR A 165 -19.44 8.30 -6.37
CA THR A 165 -18.88 7.06 -5.80
C THR A 165 -18.29 7.31 -4.41
N ILE A 166 -17.50 8.37 -4.24
CA ILE A 166 -16.86 8.63 -2.94
C ILE A 166 -17.84 9.27 -1.96
N GLY A 167 -18.75 10.09 -2.49
CA GLY A 167 -19.78 10.78 -1.73
C GLY A 167 -20.83 9.89 -1.06
N GLN A 168 -20.80 8.57 -1.29
CA GLN A 168 -21.59 7.62 -0.52
C GLN A 168 -21.14 7.49 0.94
N PHE A 169 -19.90 7.89 1.25
CA PHE A 169 -19.33 7.83 2.59
C PHE A 169 -19.53 9.15 3.34
N LYS A 170 -20.20 9.09 4.49
CA LYS A 170 -20.60 10.26 5.30
C LYS A 170 -19.44 10.96 5.99
N ASP A 171 -18.32 10.25 6.15
CA ASP A 171 -17.10 10.69 6.83
C ASP A 171 -16.00 11.14 5.85
N ILE A 172 -16.32 11.22 4.56
CA ILE A 172 -15.45 11.83 3.56
C ILE A 172 -16.05 13.20 3.18
N LYS A 173 -15.31 14.27 3.47
CA LYS A 173 -15.68 15.61 3.01
C LYS A 173 -15.34 15.71 1.52
N LYS A 174 -16.26 16.27 0.75
CA LYS A 174 -16.10 16.48 -0.69
C LYS A 174 -16.32 17.94 -1.05
N ARG A 175 -15.54 18.43 -1.99
CA ARG A 175 -15.75 19.73 -2.61
C ARG A 175 -15.90 19.54 -4.13
N PRO A 176 -16.97 20.09 -4.73
CA PRO A 176 -17.10 20.13 -6.19
C PRO A 176 -15.90 20.84 -6.82
N ALA A 177 -15.55 20.46 -8.05
CA ALA A 177 -14.53 21.16 -8.82
C ALA A 177 -14.89 22.65 -8.98
N VAL A 178 -13.98 23.54 -8.60
CA VAL A 178 -14.12 24.99 -8.83
C VAL A 178 -13.10 25.42 -9.88
N GLY A 179 -13.49 25.30 -11.15
CA GLY A 179 -12.71 25.77 -12.28
C GLY A 179 -11.70 24.76 -12.84
N LEU A 180 -11.08 25.16 -13.94
CA LEU A 180 -10.08 24.40 -14.68
C LEU A 180 -8.71 24.64 -14.04
N GLU A 181 -8.16 23.65 -13.33
CA GLU A 181 -6.82 23.77 -12.75
C GLU A 181 -5.72 23.35 -13.75
N MET A 182 -6.01 22.43 -14.69
CA MET A 182 -5.18 22.15 -15.86
C MET A 182 -6.03 21.71 -17.07
N ALA A 183 -5.70 22.21 -18.26
CA ALA A 183 -6.13 21.72 -19.59
C ALA A 183 -7.58 21.16 -19.73
N GLY A 184 -8.59 21.84 -19.19
CA GLY A 184 -9.99 21.43 -19.42
C GLY A 184 -10.56 20.37 -18.46
N MET A 185 -9.82 19.95 -17.43
CA MET A 185 -10.29 18.98 -16.43
C MET A 185 -10.90 19.66 -15.20
N TYR A 186 -12.05 19.15 -14.75
CA TYR A 186 -12.67 19.51 -13.47
C TYR A 186 -12.06 18.63 -12.37
N THR A 187 -11.45 19.21 -11.34
CA THR A 187 -10.75 18.45 -10.28
C THR A 187 -11.64 18.27 -9.03
N PRO A 188 -12.12 17.05 -8.72
CA PRO A 188 -12.77 16.82 -7.43
C PRO A 188 -11.72 16.87 -6.31
N VAL A 189 -12.01 17.61 -5.24
CA VAL A 189 -11.14 17.66 -4.05
C VAL A 189 -11.80 16.90 -2.92
N ILE A 190 -11.04 16.00 -2.30
CA ILE A 190 -11.52 15.10 -1.26
C ILE A 190 -10.69 15.32 0.00
N LEU A 191 -11.36 15.61 1.10
CA LEU A 191 -10.73 16.07 2.32
C LEU A 191 -10.98 15.09 3.47
N THR A 192 -9.96 14.87 4.30
CA THR A 192 -10.05 14.04 5.50
C THR A 192 -10.27 14.81 6.78
N GLU A 193 -9.85 16.07 6.91
CA GLU A 193 -10.16 17.00 8.03
C GLU A 193 -9.57 18.41 7.79
N ASP A 194 -10.05 19.41 8.55
CA ASP A 194 -9.70 20.84 8.39
C ASP A 194 -8.20 21.07 8.62
N TYR A 195 -7.44 21.33 7.54
CA TYR A 195 -6.14 21.96 7.67
C TYR A 195 -6.34 23.33 8.33
N GLY A 196 -5.85 23.47 9.57
CA GLY A 196 -6.11 24.62 10.43
C GLY A 196 -5.92 25.97 9.73
N ASN A 197 -6.89 26.85 9.96
CA ASN A 197 -6.94 28.26 9.53
C ASN A 197 -6.73 28.52 8.03
N GLY A 198 -7.83 28.42 7.31
CA GLY A 198 -8.00 28.99 5.98
C GLY A 198 -7.87 27.94 4.91
N ASP A 199 -8.91 27.86 4.10
CA ASP A 199 -9.02 27.24 2.77
C ASP A 199 -7.80 27.52 1.86
N SER A 200 -6.62 27.02 2.24
CA SER A 200 -5.38 27.21 1.51
C SER A 200 -5.23 26.04 0.56
N TYR A 201 -6.01 26.12 -0.52
CA TYR A 201 -5.84 25.29 -1.71
C TYR A 201 -4.52 25.66 -2.37
N ALA A 202 -3.58 24.72 -2.44
CA ALA A 202 -2.47 24.76 -3.38
C ALA A 202 -1.81 23.37 -3.46
N GLY A 203 -2.12 22.60 -4.50
CA GLY A 203 -1.33 21.43 -4.84
C GLY A 203 -1.82 20.72 -6.10
N ASP A 204 -0.90 20.46 -7.03
CA ASP A 204 -1.12 19.87 -8.36
C ASP A 204 -1.55 18.37 -8.34
N ALA A 205 -1.89 17.79 -7.19
CA ALA A 205 -2.06 16.33 -7.01
C ALA A 205 -3.35 15.88 -6.28
N GLU A 206 -4.26 16.78 -5.91
CA GLU A 206 -5.50 16.40 -5.20
C GLU A 206 -6.47 15.62 -6.10
N ASN A 207 -6.51 15.92 -7.40
CA ASN A 207 -7.22 15.14 -8.40
C ASN A 207 -6.70 13.69 -8.50
N ILE A 208 -5.37 13.50 -8.42
CA ILE A 208 -4.74 12.18 -8.45
C ILE A 208 -5.16 11.38 -7.20
N LYS A 209 -5.18 12.01 -6.02
CA LYS A 209 -5.66 11.34 -4.79
C LYS A 209 -7.14 10.97 -4.88
N ALA A 210 -7.97 11.86 -5.43
CA ALA A 210 -9.37 11.59 -5.65
C ALA A 210 -9.59 10.39 -6.58
N LEU A 211 -8.83 10.35 -7.68
CA LEU A 211 -8.84 9.23 -8.61
C LEU A 211 -8.33 7.95 -7.95
N ALA A 212 -7.28 8.00 -7.14
CA ALA A 212 -6.73 6.85 -6.42
C ALA A 212 -7.78 6.20 -5.51
N ILE A 213 -8.53 7.03 -4.76
CA ILE A 213 -9.59 6.56 -3.89
C ILE A 213 -10.75 5.98 -4.70
N TYR A 214 -11.13 6.66 -5.80
CA TYR A 214 -12.14 6.13 -6.73
C TYR A 214 -11.73 4.77 -7.28
N THR A 215 -10.49 4.61 -7.74
CA THR A 215 -9.93 3.37 -8.29
C THR A 215 -10.07 2.22 -7.30
N VAL A 216 -9.67 2.40 -6.03
CA VAL A 216 -9.75 1.30 -5.06
C VAL A 216 -11.19 0.95 -4.65
N ILE A 217 -12.11 1.92 -4.68
CA ILE A 217 -13.53 1.68 -4.38
C ILE A 217 -14.23 1.00 -5.55
N SER A 218 -14.08 1.54 -6.76
CA SER A 218 -14.79 1.05 -7.95
C SER A 218 -14.32 -0.32 -8.43
N ASN A 219 -13.15 -0.78 -7.97
CA ASN A 219 -12.64 -2.12 -8.26
C ASN A 219 -12.75 -3.08 -7.05
N ASP A 220 -13.58 -2.75 -6.06
CA ASP A 220 -13.83 -3.57 -4.86
C ASP A 220 -12.57 -3.93 -4.04
N ILE A 221 -11.48 -3.19 -4.22
CA ILE A 221 -10.22 -3.37 -3.47
C ILE A 221 -10.44 -2.91 -2.03
N MET A 222 -10.99 -1.72 -1.86
CA MET A 222 -11.32 -1.13 -0.56
C MET A 222 -12.75 -0.61 -0.54
N GLY A 223 -13.46 -0.84 0.55
CA GLY A 223 -14.81 -0.31 0.77
C GLY A 223 -14.98 0.21 2.19
N GLY A 224 -16.19 0.66 2.52
CA GLY A 224 -16.56 1.10 3.85
C GLY A 224 -17.63 0.21 4.51
N ALA A 225 -18.02 0.55 5.73
CA ALA A 225 -19.12 -0.10 6.44
C ALA A 225 -19.99 0.94 7.14
N ASN A 226 -21.29 0.68 7.21
CA ASN A 226 -22.28 1.57 7.84
C ASN A 226 -22.25 3.01 7.26
N GLY A 227 -22.01 3.12 5.95
CA GLY A 227 -21.90 4.40 5.24
C GLY A 227 -20.66 5.22 5.61
N LYS A 228 -19.62 4.60 6.18
CA LYS A 228 -18.34 5.24 6.54
C LYS A 228 -17.15 4.54 5.90
N PHE A 229 -16.21 5.30 5.35
CA PHE A 229 -14.95 4.79 4.80
C PHE A 229 -13.88 4.59 5.88
N ARG A 230 -13.93 5.39 6.94
CA ARG A 230 -13.01 5.45 8.09
C ARG A 230 -11.58 5.83 7.69
N PRO A 231 -11.35 7.00 7.10
CA PRO A 231 -10.04 7.37 6.53
C PRO A 231 -8.90 7.38 7.55
N THR A 232 -9.18 7.69 8.81
CA THR A 232 -8.18 7.85 9.87
C THR A 232 -7.82 6.56 10.61
N ASP A 233 -8.63 5.50 10.46
CA ASP A 233 -8.36 4.23 11.15
C ASP A 233 -7.05 3.62 10.65
N LYS A 234 -6.29 3.01 11.55
CA LYS A 234 -5.06 2.29 11.19
C LYS A 234 -5.39 1.01 10.45
N VAL A 235 -4.60 0.70 9.42
CA VAL A 235 -4.69 -0.57 8.71
C VAL A 235 -3.87 -1.61 9.45
N THR A 236 -4.52 -2.71 9.80
CA THR A 236 -3.90 -3.86 10.44
C THR A 236 -3.21 -4.78 9.43
N ARG A 237 -2.34 -5.68 9.90
CA ARG A 237 -1.68 -6.69 9.05
C ARG A 237 -2.68 -7.57 8.31
N ALA A 238 -3.76 -7.98 8.97
CA ALA A 238 -4.83 -8.77 8.35
C ALA A 238 -5.53 -7.99 7.22
N GLU A 239 -5.84 -6.71 7.44
CA GLU A 239 -6.45 -5.88 6.41
C GLU A 239 -5.50 -5.63 5.24
N ALA A 240 -4.21 -5.36 5.51
CA ALA A 240 -3.22 -5.12 4.47
C ALA A 240 -3.08 -6.30 3.51
N VAL A 241 -2.97 -7.54 4.03
CA VAL A 241 -2.87 -8.74 3.17
C VAL A 241 -4.15 -9.00 2.38
N THR A 242 -5.32 -8.73 2.96
CA THR A 242 -6.59 -8.87 2.23
C THR A 242 -6.74 -7.82 1.13
N ILE A 243 -6.32 -6.58 1.38
CA ILE A 243 -6.32 -5.52 0.36
C ILE A 243 -5.38 -5.91 -0.79
N LEU A 244 -4.15 -6.33 -0.50
CA LEU A 244 -3.17 -6.70 -1.52
C LEU A 244 -3.59 -7.94 -2.31
N GLN A 245 -4.20 -8.95 -1.66
CA GLN A 245 -4.79 -10.09 -2.36
C GLN A 245 -5.86 -9.64 -3.36
N ARG A 246 -6.72 -8.67 -3.00
CA ARG A 246 -7.74 -8.13 -3.93
C ARG A 246 -7.10 -7.42 -5.11
N VAL A 247 -6.05 -6.64 -4.89
CA VAL A 247 -5.29 -6.00 -5.99
C VAL A 247 -4.75 -7.06 -6.94
N TYR A 248 -4.11 -8.10 -6.40
CA TYR A 248 -3.58 -9.20 -7.20
C TYR A 248 -4.68 -9.90 -8.01
N THR A 249 -5.79 -10.29 -7.37
CA THR A 249 -6.92 -10.91 -8.07
C THR A 249 -7.48 -10.01 -9.17
N ALA A 250 -7.57 -8.70 -8.93
CA ALA A 250 -8.03 -7.75 -9.93
C ALA A 250 -7.07 -7.64 -11.12
N SER A 251 -5.75 -7.77 -10.90
CA SER A 251 -4.75 -7.77 -11.99
C SER A 251 -4.80 -9.01 -12.89
N GLU A 252 -5.24 -10.16 -12.37
CA GLU A 252 -5.30 -11.42 -13.15
C GLU A 252 -6.58 -11.53 -14.01
N ASN A 253 -7.59 -10.70 -13.75
CA ASN A 253 -8.87 -10.71 -14.46
C ASN A 253 -8.90 -9.78 -15.70
N LYS A 254 -7.75 -9.26 -16.13
CA LYS A 254 -7.58 -8.38 -17.28
C LYS A 254 -6.71 -9.02 -18.35
#